data_AF-A0A968VJ85-F1
#
_entry.id   AF-A0A968VJ85-F1
#
_cell.length_a   1.000
_cell.length_b   1.000
_cell.length_c   1.000
_cell.angle_alpha   90.00
_cell.angle_beta   90.00
_cell.angle_gamma   90.00
#
_symmetry.space_group_name_H-M   'P 1'
#
loop_
_entity.id
_entity.type
_entity.pdbx_description
1 polymer ?
#
loop_
_entity_poly.entity_id
_entity_poly.type
_entity_poly.pdbx_seq_one_letter_code
_entity_poly.pdbx_strand_id
1 'polypeptide(L)'
;DPNREMVDKYSLIRDTLRNPVFRKQRLLNLVAHKPWFSGFDSLMCSNPWEHTFGDTWFRHDARKTFNTIMEVDSMEDSVSTDSQSKSLEAIVFGLVKTYVLQKLDRKHQLKWKDVEGNSGKEEDYRKYKEKVARSAFLDVRSRTEKTDFINYFVSSLCSVPHRLNMADYSSLTHALYEDTEKVRTLTLLALSANS
;
A
#
# COMPACT_ATOMS: atom_id res chain seq x y z
N ASP A 1 14.40 -25.14 12.54
CA ASP A 1 13.87 -24.65 13.83
C ASP A 1 13.49 -23.19 13.76
N PRO A 2 12.36 -22.78 14.39
CA PRO A 2 11.98 -21.38 14.47
C PRO A 2 13.01 -20.61 15.29
N ASN A 3 13.59 -19.55 14.71
CA ASN A 3 14.46 -18.65 15.45
C ASN A 3 13.62 -17.69 16.31
N ARG A 4 14.26 -17.07 17.32
CA ARG A 4 13.57 -16.14 18.24
C ARG A 4 12.86 -15.00 17.52
N GLU A 5 13.50 -14.45 16.49
CA GLU A 5 12.94 -13.39 15.66
C GLU A 5 11.63 -13.80 14.96
N MET A 6 11.53 -15.05 14.49
CA MET A 6 10.31 -15.58 13.88
C MET A 6 9.18 -15.72 14.91
N VAL A 7 9.50 -16.11 16.15
CA VAL A 7 8.51 -16.19 17.25
C VAL A 7 7.98 -14.80 17.62
N ASP A 8 8.86 -13.81 17.67
CA ASP A 8 8.49 -12.42 17.95
C ASP A 8 7.61 -11.85 16.81
N LYS A 9 8.00 -12.07 15.55
CA LYS A 9 7.22 -11.68 14.35
C LYS A 9 5.86 -12.39 14.30
N TYR A 10 5.81 -13.67 14.66
CA TYR A 10 4.56 -14.42 14.75
C TYR A 10 3.60 -13.80 15.76
N SER A 11 4.09 -13.50 16.96
CA SER A 11 3.29 -12.90 18.04
C SER A 11 2.76 -11.53 17.61
N LEU A 12 3.61 -10.69 17.00
CA LEU A 12 3.21 -9.40 16.45
C LEU A 12 2.10 -9.54 15.40
N ILE A 13 2.24 -10.46 14.44
CA ILE A 13 1.22 -10.70 13.41
C ILE A 13 -0.10 -11.16 14.04
N ARG A 14 -0.05 -12.09 14.99
CA ARG A 14 -1.22 -12.65 15.67
C ARG A 14 -2.00 -11.57 16.44
N ASP A 15 -1.28 -10.70 17.13
CA ASP A 15 -1.86 -9.75 18.08
C ASP A 15 -2.31 -8.44 17.42
N THR A 16 -1.74 -8.09 16.26
CA THR A 16 -2.04 -6.82 15.57
C THR A 16 -2.98 -6.94 14.38
N LEU A 17 -2.97 -8.07 13.65
CA LEU A 17 -3.74 -8.24 12.42
C LEU A 17 -5.07 -8.97 12.69
N ARG A 18 -6.17 -8.41 12.17
CA ARG A 18 -7.54 -8.82 12.48
C ARG A 18 -8.18 -9.64 11.38
N ASN A 19 -7.91 -9.33 10.12
CA ASN A 19 -8.49 -10.03 8.98
C ASN A 19 -7.86 -11.43 8.86
N PRO A 20 -8.67 -12.51 8.89
CA PRO A 20 -8.15 -13.88 8.92
C PRO A 20 -7.38 -14.26 7.65
N VAL A 21 -7.81 -13.75 6.49
CA VAL A 21 -7.19 -14.03 5.19
C VAL A 21 -5.84 -13.31 5.10
N PHE A 22 -5.79 -12.02 5.46
CA PHE A 22 -4.56 -11.24 5.50
C PHE A 22 -3.54 -11.85 6.47
N ARG A 23 -3.98 -12.15 7.69
CA ARG A 23 -3.15 -12.77 8.72
C ARG A 23 -2.61 -14.14 8.29
N LYS A 24 -3.45 -15.00 7.71
CA LYS A 24 -3.01 -16.30 7.17
C LYS A 24 -1.90 -16.12 6.13
N GLN A 25 -2.07 -15.21 5.17
CA GLN A 25 -1.05 -14.95 4.15
C GLN A 25 0.25 -14.44 4.77
N ARG A 26 0.18 -13.53 5.75
CA ARG A 26 1.36 -13.01 6.47
C ARG A 26 2.11 -14.11 7.23
N LEU A 27 1.40 -15.01 7.88
CA LEU A 27 2.00 -16.15 8.59
C LEU A 27 2.65 -17.15 7.63
N LEU A 28 1.99 -17.45 6.50
CA LEU A 28 2.59 -18.29 5.45
C LEU A 28 3.88 -17.68 4.92
N ASN A 29 3.89 -16.37 4.66
CA ASN A 29 5.09 -15.67 4.19
C ASN A 29 6.20 -15.69 5.25
N LEU A 30 5.87 -15.52 6.54
CA LEU A 30 6.83 -15.60 7.63
C LEU A 30 7.52 -16.97 7.71
N VAL A 31 6.74 -18.05 7.68
CA VAL A 31 7.26 -19.43 7.75
C VAL A 31 8.04 -19.80 6.49
N ALA A 32 7.62 -19.30 5.32
CA ALA A 32 8.28 -19.56 4.05
C ALA A 32 9.48 -18.63 3.76
N HIS A 33 9.88 -17.78 4.70
CA HIS A 33 10.93 -16.76 4.51
C HIS A 33 10.70 -15.87 3.27
N LYS A 34 9.44 -15.56 2.96
CA LYS A 34 9.05 -14.69 1.85
C LYS A 34 8.82 -13.25 2.32
N PRO A 35 8.98 -12.26 1.43
CA PRO A 35 8.53 -10.90 1.68
C PRO A 35 7.08 -10.86 2.19
N TRP A 36 6.78 -9.89 3.04
CA TRP A 36 5.49 -9.83 3.72
C TRP A 36 4.29 -9.77 2.77
N PHE A 37 4.47 -9.12 1.62
CA PHE A 37 3.46 -8.89 0.61
C PHE A 37 3.31 -10.05 -0.39
N SER A 38 4.19 -11.07 -0.37
CA SER A 38 4.14 -12.15 -1.36
C SER A 38 2.80 -12.88 -1.38
N GLY A 39 2.27 -13.16 -2.57
CA GLY A 39 1.02 -13.89 -2.78
C GLY A 39 -0.26 -13.06 -2.58
N PHE A 40 -0.15 -11.80 -2.13
CA PHE A 40 -1.31 -10.93 -2.00
C PHE A 40 -1.90 -10.52 -3.36
N ASP A 41 -1.08 -10.43 -4.42
CA ASP A 41 -1.52 -10.26 -5.81
C ASP A 41 -2.49 -11.36 -6.22
N SER A 42 -2.10 -12.63 -6.08
CA SER A 42 -2.93 -13.78 -6.40
C SER A 42 -4.20 -13.78 -5.54
N LEU A 43 -4.07 -13.48 -4.24
CA LEU A 43 -5.19 -13.39 -3.31
C LEU A 43 -6.20 -12.32 -3.73
N MET A 44 -5.74 -11.12 -4.06
CA MET A 44 -6.61 -10.00 -4.47
C MET A 44 -7.17 -10.18 -5.88
N CYS A 45 -6.46 -10.86 -6.77
CA CYS A 45 -6.92 -11.13 -8.13
C CYS A 45 -7.92 -12.30 -8.21
N SER A 46 -7.77 -13.33 -7.36
CA SER A 46 -8.63 -14.53 -7.35
C SER A 46 -9.91 -14.38 -6.55
N ASN A 47 -9.94 -13.50 -5.54
CA ASN A 47 -11.13 -13.28 -4.72
C ASN A 47 -11.96 -12.08 -5.23
N PRO A 48 -13.29 -12.07 -5.01
CA PRO A 48 -14.09 -10.86 -5.13
C PRO A 48 -13.44 -9.69 -4.39
N TRP A 49 -13.46 -8.50 -4.99
CA TRP A 49 -12.78 -7.35 -4.41
C TRP A 49 -13.37 -6.98 -3.05
N GLU A 50 -14.65 -7.30 -2.82
CA GLU A 50 -15.40 -7.14 -1.58
C GLU A 50 -14.73 -7.81 -0.37
N HIS A 51 -14.01 -8.92 -0.58
CA HIS A 51 -13.30 -9.65 0.47
C HIS A 51 -11.87 -9.17 0.71
N THR A 52 -11.39 -8.22 -0.08
CA THR A 52 -10.04 -7.65 0.03
C THR A 52 -10.12 -6.14 0.11
N PHE A 53 -10.13 -5.44 -1.03
CA PHE A 53 -10.33 -4.00 -1.07
C PHE A 53 -11.64 -3.58 -0.40
N GLY A 54 -12.73 -4.35 -0.46
CA GLY A 54 -14.00 -4.02 0.18
C GLY A 54 -14.06 -4.30 1.69
N ASP A 55 -13.16 -5.13 2.20
CA ASP A 55 -13.19 -5.58 3.59
C ASP A 55 -12.47 -4.58 4.49
N THR A 56 -13.19 -4.00 5.46
CA THR A 56 -12.64 -2.97 6.35
C THR A 56 -11.46 -3.47 7.19
N TRP A 57 -11.46 -4.74 7.58
CA TRP A 57 -10.36 -5.33 8.35
C TRP A 57 -9.13 -5.58 7.50
N PHE A 58 -9.30 -6.00 6.24
CA PHE A 58 -8.21 -6.16 5.29
C PHE A 58 -7.53 -4.80 5.01
N ARG A 59 -8.32 -3.75 4.76
CA ARG A 59 -7.80 -2.37 4.61
C ARG A 59 -7.02 -1.92 5.83
N HIS A 60 -7.59 -2.16 7.02
CA HIS A 60 -6.96 -1.83 8.29
C HIS A 60 -5.60 -2.52 8.44
N ASP A 61 -5.54 -3.83 8.18
CA ASP A 61 -4.32 -4.62 8.34
C ASP A 61 -3.24 -4.26 7.32
N ALA A 62 -3.63 -3.96 6.08
CA ALA A 62 -2.74 -3.42 5.07
C ALA A 62 -2.13 -2.08 5.53
N ARG A 63 -2.98 -1.15 6.01
CA ARG A 63 -2.55 0.16 6.53
C ARG A 63 -1.64 0.01 7.74
N LYS A 64 -2.00 -0.85 8.69
CA LYS A 64 -1.19 -1.10 9.88
C LYS A 64 0.19 -1.65 9.51
N THR A 65 0.24 -2.57 8.55
CA THR A 65 1.51 -3.14 8.06
C THR A 65 2.41 -2.08 7.42
N PHE A 66 1.87 -1.23 6.52
CA PHE A 66 2.64 -0.12 5.94
C PHE A 66 3.12 0.88 7.00
N ASN A 67 2.26 1.26 7.94
CA ASN A 67 2.65 2.19 9.00
C ASN A 67 3.80 1.64 9.86
N THR A 68 3.74 0.35 10.23
CA THR A 68 4.83 -0.28 10.98
C THR A 68 6.14 -0.33 10.19
N ILE A 69 6.09 -0.57 8.87
CA ILE A 69 7.30 -0.51 8.03
C ILE A 69 7.87 0.91 8.01
N MET A 70 7.02 1.92 7.82
CA MET A 70 7.44 3.32 7.82
C MET A 70 7.99 3.80 9.16
N GLU A 71 7.44 3.29 10.27
CA GLU A 71 7.96 3.56 11.62
C GLU A 71 9.38 3.01 11.77
N VAL A 72 9.66 1.80 11.25
CA VAL A 72 11.01 1.20 11.25
C VAL A 72 11.96 1.99 10.34
N ASP A 73 11.59 2.29 9.10
CA ASP A 73 12.39 3.09 8.16
C ASP A 73 12.80 4.44 8.79
N SER A 74 11.86 5.10 9.47
CA SER A 74 12.11 6.40 10.10
C SER A 74 13.07 6.31 11.30
N MET A 75 13.05 5.20 12.04
CA MET A 75 13.99 4.97 13.14
C MET A 75 15.40 4.71 12.62
N GLU A 76 15.54 3.94 11.54
CA GLU A 76 16.84 3.65 10.91
C GLU A 76 17.48 4.92 10.30
N ASP A 77 16.67 5.79 9.70
CA ASP A 77 17.11 7.10 9.20
C ASP A 77 17.65 8.01 10.31
N SER A 78 17.10 7.94 11.52
CA SER A 78 17.54 8.80 12.64
C SER A 78 18.90 8.41 13.24
N VAL A 79 19.37 7.20 12.95
CA VAL A 79 20.64 6.64 13.44
C VAL A 79 21.78 6.82 12.42
N SER A 80 21.45 7.16 11.17
CA SER A 80 22.36 7.18 10.03
C SER A 80 22.45 8.60 9.43
N THR A 81 23.60 9.26 9.49
CA THR A 81 23.80 10.63 8.96
C THR A 81 23.84 10.73 7.43
N ASP A 82 23.84 9.61 6.70
CA ASP A 82 23.75 9.59 5.24
C ASP A 82 22.30 9.38 4.81
N SER A 83 21.82 10.20 3.86
CA SER A 83 20.45 10.16 3.35
C SER A 83 20.13 8.79 2.73
N GLN A 84 19.61 7.86 3.52
CA GLN A 84 19.20 6.57 2.99
C GLN A 84 17.89 6.72 2.21
N SER A 85 17.79 5.97 1.12
CA SER A 85 16.56 5.87 0.34
C SER A 85 15.54 5.07 1.14
N LYS A 86 14.28 5.48 1.05
CA LYS A 86 13.19 4.79 1.72
C LYS A 86 13.03 3.38 1.16
N SER A 87 12.43 2.48 1.94
CA SER A 87 12.01 1.18 1.42
C SER A 87 11.07 1.36 0.22
N LEU A 88 11.09 0.41 -0.73
CA LEU A 88 10.19 0.44 -1.88
C LEU A 88 8.72 0.44 -1.43
N GLU A 89 8.42 -0.27 -0.34
CA GLU A 89 7.15 -0.30 0.35
C GLU A 89 6.68 1.10 0.76
N ALA A 90 7.53 1.87 1.44
CA ALA A 90 7.24 3.23 1.86
C ALA A 90 7.07 4.18 0.66
N ILE A 91 7.90 4.01 -0.38
CA ILE A 91 7.81 4.80 -1.62
C ILE A 91 6.47 4.57 -2.32
N VAL A 92 6.09 3.30 -2.58
CA VAL A 92 4.83 2.95 -3.26
C VAL A 92 3.63 3.40 -2.43
N PHE A 93 3.67 3.20 -1.10
CA PHE A 93 2.59 3.63 -0.22
C PHE A 93 2.40 5.14 -0.23
N GLY A 94 3.49 5.91 -0.15
CA GLY A 94 3.47 7.38 -0.22
C GLY A 94 2.94 7.91 -1.55
N LEU A 95 3.36 7.28 -2.66
CA LEU A 95 2.92 7.62 -4.02
C LEU A 95 1.41 7.39 -4.17
N VAL A 96 0.92 6.21 -3.79
CA VAL A 96 -0.50 5.88 -3.86
C VAL A 96 -1.34 6.78 -2.96
N LYS A 97 -0.90 7.04 -1.72
CA LYS A 97 -1.56 7.97 -0.81
C LYS A 97 -1.69 9.36 -1.43
N THR A 98 -0.61 9.87 -2.00
CA THR A 98 -0.58 11.18 -2.66
C THR A 98 -1.53 11.22 -3.84
N TYR A 99 -1.51 10.19 -4.70
CA TYR A 99 -2.44 10.06 -5.82
C TYR A 99 -3.90 10.12 -5.37
N VAL A 100 -4.29 9.31 -4.39
CA VAL A 100 -5.69 9.24 -3.91
C VAL A 100 -6.12 10.60 -3.37
N LEU A 101 -5.31 11.23 -2.53
CA LEU A 101 -5.63 12.52 -1.91
C LEU A 101 -5.69 13.67 -2.93
N GLN A 102 -4.75 13.73 -3.87
CA GLN A 102 -4.73 14.77 -4.90
C GLN A 102 -5.89 14.60 -5.89
N LYS A 103 -6.23 13.36 -6.26
CA LYS A 103 -7.37 13.11 -7.16
C LYS A 103 -8.71 13.38 -6.47
N LEU A 104 -8.82 13.11 -5.16
CA LEU A 104 -9.96 13.49 -4.34
C LEU A 104 -10.12 15.03 -4.30
N ASP A 105 -9.05 15.76 -3.99
CA ASP A 105 -9.06 17.22 -3.96
C ASP A 105 -9.44 17.82 -5.32
N ARG A 106 -8.78 17.40 -6.41
CA ARG A 106 -9.06 17.94 -7.75
C ARG A 106 -10.49 17.68 -8.22
N LYS A 107 -11.06 16.50 -7.93
CA LYS A 107 -12.37 16.10 -8.45
C LYS A 107 -13.54 16.50 -7.56
N HIS A 108 -13.33 16.53 -6.25
CA HIS A 108 -14.39 16.73 -5.27
C HIS A 108 -14.17 17.95 -4.37
N GLN A 109 -12.99 18.60 -4.43
CA GLN A 109 -12.62 19.76 -3.61
C GLN A 109 -12.71 19.46 -2.10
N LEU A 110 -12.38 18.22 -1.73
CA LEU A 110 -12.44 17.72 -0.37
C LEU A 110 -11.03 17.47 0.18
N LYS A 111 -10.68 18.18 1.26
CA LYS A 111 -9.49 17.90 2.09
C LYS A 111 -9.93 17.61 3.52
N TRP A 112 -9.21 16.72 4.20
CA TRP A 112 -9.53 16.31 5.57
C TRP A 112 -9.68 17.52 6.52
N LYS A 113 -8.72 18.43 6.47
CA LYS A 113 -8.70 19.67 7.28
C LYS A 113 -9.94 20.57 7.12
N ASP A 114 -10.67 20.44 6.02
CA ASP A 114 -11.84 21.28 5.70
C ASP A 114 -13.16 20.58 6.07
N VAL A 115 -13.10 19.30 6.46
CA VAL A 115 -14.27 18.46 6.76
C VAL A 115 -14.25 17.85 8.17
N GLU A 116 -13.08 17.76 8.80
CA GLU A 116 -12.92 17.21 10.16
C GLU A 116 -13.81 17.93 11.17
N GLY A 117 -14.55 17.17 11.96
CA GLY A 117 -15.53 17.67 12.93
C GLY A 117 -16.93 17.88 12.36
N ASN A 118 -17.14 17.69 11.06
CA ASN A 118 -18.47 17.70 10.44
C ASN A 118 -18.84 16.30 9.93
N SER A 119 -19.71 15.60 10.66
CA SER A 119 -20.05 14.19 10.41
C SER A 119 -20.51 13.91 8.97
N GLY A 120 -21.35 14.78 8.38
CA GLY A 120 -21.84 14.61 7.02
C GLY A 120 -20.73 14.78 5.97
N LYS A 121 -19.89 15.81 6.11
CA LYS A 121 -18.77 16.04 5.20
C LYS A 121 -17.66 15.00 5.36
N GLU A 122 -17.46 14.46 6.56
CA GLU A 122 -16.53 13.36 6.79
C GLU A 122 -16.98 12.08 6.09
N GLU A 123 -18.27 11.76 6.13
CA GLU A 123 -18.82 10.61 5.42
C GLU A 123 -18.62 10.75 3.91
N ASP A 124 -18.93 11.92 3.34
CA ASP A 124 -18.67 12.22 1.93
C ASP A 124 -17.19 12.10 1.59
N TYR A 125 -16.31 12.66 2.43
CA TYR A 125 -14.87 12.53 2.25
C TYR A 125 -14.43 11.06 2.17
N ARG A 126 -14.85 10.23 3.12
CA ARG A 126 -14.50 8.79 3.15
C ARG A 126 -15.07 8.07 1.92
N LYS A 127 -16.32 8.33 1.56
CA LYS A 127 -16.99 7.73 0.41
C LYS A 127 -16.30 8.07 -0.91
N TYR A 128 -15.95 9.34 -1.13
CA TYR A 128 -15.28 9.76 -2.36
C TYR A 128 -13.82 9.32 -2.41
N LYS A 129 -13.12 9.32 -1.26
CA LYS A 129 -11.78 8.75 -1.14
C LYS A 129 -11.77 7.26 -1.52
N GLU A 130 -12.68 6.48 -0.95
CA GLU A 130 -12.86 5.08 -1.28
C GLU A 130 -13.17 4.90 -2.77
N LYS A 131 -14.05 5.73 -3.35
CA LYS A 131 -14.38 5.65 -4.78
C LYS A 131 -13.16 5.87 -5.68
N VAL A 132 -12.29 6.82 -5.34
CA VAL A 132 -11.03 7.07 -6.06
C VAL A 132 -10.09 5.88 -5.93
N ALA A 133 -9.86 5.40 -4.71
CA ALA A 133 -8.98 4.26 -4.45
C ALA A 133 -9.49 2.98 -5.12
N ARG A 134 -10.81 2.74 -5.10
CA ARG A 134 -11.46 1.58 -5.71
C ARG A 134 -11.29 1.56 -7.22
N SER A 135 -11.52 2.69 -7.88
CA SER A 135 -11.34 2.80 -9.34
C SER A 135 -9.92 2.41 -9.72
N ALA A 136 -8.92 2.97 -9.03
CA ALA A 136 -7.53 2.66 -9.29
C ALA A 136 -7.16 1.21 -8.92
N PHE A 137 -7.75 0.66 -7.86
CA PHE A 137 -7.53 -0.73 -7.47
C PHE A 137 -8.00 -1.70 -8.54
N LEU A 138 -9.22 -1.51 -9.06
CA LEU A 138 -9.77 -2.35 -10.12
C LEU A 138 -8.95 -2.23 -11.42
N ASP A 139 -8.51 -1.01 -11.74
CA ASP A 139 -7.61 -0.75 -12.86
C ASP A 139 -6.28 -1.50 -12.74
N VAL A 140 -5.61 -1.44 -11.58
CA VAL A 140 -4.35 -2.15 -11.35
C VAL A 140 -4.58 -3.66 -11.36
N ARG A 141 -5.67 -4.12 -10.74
CA ARG A 141 -6.02 -5.53 -10.64
C ARG A 141 -6.25 -6.17 -12.01
N SER A 142 -6.86 -5.45 -12.95
CA SER A 142 -7.18 -5.97 -14.29
C SER A 142 -5.99 -6.02 -15.24
N ARG A 143 -4.85 -5.40 -14.90
CA ARG A 143 -3.66 -5.31 -15.76
C ARG A 143 -2.64 -6.35 -15.31
N THR A 144 -2.71 -7.53 -15.93
CA THR A 144 -1.80 -8.66 -15.65
C THR A 144 -0.52 -8.60 -16.48
N GLU A 145 -0.57 -7.95 -17.65
CA GLU A 145 0.60 -7.78 -18.50
C GLU A 145 1.54 -6.70 -17.95
N LYS A 146 2.84 -7.01 -17.93
CA LYS A 146 3.89 -6.13 -17.41
C LYS A 146 3.84 -4.74 -18.01
N THR A 147 3.77 -4.63 -19.34
CA THR A 147 3.74 -3.35 -20.06
C THR A 147 2.50 -2.53 -19.74
N ASP A 148 1.34 -3.18 -19.61
CA ASP A 148 0.08 -2.50 -19.36
C ASP A 148 0.02 -1.93 -17.94
N PHE A 149 0.52 -2.68 -16.96
CA PHE A 149 0.64 -2.18 -15.60
C PHE A 149 1.64 -1.01 -15.52
N ILE A 150 2.82 -1.13 -16.12
CA ILE A 150 3.83 -0.05 -16.11
C ILE A 150 3.27 1.23 -16.75
N ASN A 151 2.64 1.11 -17.92
CA ASN A 151 2.02 2.25 -18.61
C ASN A 151 0.95 2.89 -17.74
N TYR A 152 0.05 2.09 -17.15
CA TYR A 152 -0.96 2.63 -16.23
C TYR A 152 -0.35 3.32 -15.01
N PHE A 153 0.64 2.69 -14.38
CA PHE A 153 1.30 3.20 -13.19
C PHE A 153 1.90 4.59 -13.46
N VAL A 154 2.67 4.71 -14.54
CA VAL A 154 3.31 5.98 -14.93
C VAL A 154 2.29 7.01 -15.38
N SER A 155 1.36 6.66 -16.28
CA SER A 155 0.42 7.63 -16.84
C SER A 155 -0.67 8.06 -15.86
N SER A 156 -1.03 7.22 -14.89
CA SER A 156 -2.13 7.48 -13.96
C SER A 156 -1.64 7.77 -12.54
N LEU A 157 -0.92 6.84 -11.90
CA LEU A 157 -0.54 7.01 -10.49
C LEU A 157 0.53 8.11 -10.32
N CYS A 158 1.42 8.27 -11.31
CA CYS A 158 2.39 9.36 -11.34
C CYS A 158 1.87 10.68 -11.97
N SER A 159 0.58 10.77 -12.31
CA SER A 159 -0.02 11.99 -12.93
C SER A 159 -0.18 13.19 -11.98
N VAL A 160 0.17 13.03 -10.71
CA VAL A 160 0.14 14.09 -9.70
C VAL A 160 1.55 14.40 -9.23
N PRO A 161 1.85 15.63 -8.80
CA PRO A 161 3.16 15.96 -8.24
C PRO A 161 3.47 15.10 -7.01
N HIS A 162 4.60 14.41 -7.04
CA HIS A 162 5.12 13.58 -5.95
C HIS A 162 6.41 14.18 -5.41
N ARG A 163 6.62 14.10 -4.10
CA ARG A 163 7.90 14.46 -3.47
C ARG A 163 8.76 13.21 -3.32
N LEU A 164 9.50 12.86 -4.37
CA LEU A 164 10.49 11.80 -4.37
C LEU A 164 11.88 12.42 -4.53
N ASN A 165 12.84 11.99 -3.73
CA ASN A 165 14.24 12.32 -3.97
C ASN A 165 14.78 11.47 -5.14
N MET A 166 15.98 11.77 -5.62
CA MET A 166 16.56 11.08 -6.78
C MET A 166 16.82 9.59 -6.51
N ALA A 167 17.21 9.21 -5.29
CA ALA A 167 17.47 7.82 -4.93
C ALA A 167 16.18 7.00 -4.86
N ASP A 168 15.11 7.54 -4.26
CA ASP A 168 13.78 6.94 -4.21
C ASP A 168 13.20 6.78 -5.62
N TYR A 169 13.37 7.80 -6.47
CA TYR A 169 12.93 7.75 -7.87
C TYR A 169 13.66 6.66 -8.66
N SER A 170 14.99 6.56 -8.50
CA SER A 170 15.79 5.53 -9.17
C SER A 170 15.42 4.12 -8.69
N SER A 171 15.26 3.93 -7.38
CA SER A 171 14.82 2.67 -6.76
C SER A 171 13.45 2.22 -7.28
N LEU A 172 12.47 3.13 -7.27
CA LEU A 172 11.13 2.85 -7.80
C LEU A 172 11.16 2.50 -9.29
N THR A 173 11.90 3.28 -10.09
CA THR A 173 11.98 3.06 -11.53
C THR A 173 12.62 1.71 -11.84
N HIS A 174 13.72 1.38 -11.17
CA HIS A 174 14.39 0.08 -11.32
C HIS A 174 13.44 -1.06 -10.96
N ALA A 175 12.79 -1.00 -9.80
CA ALA A 175 11.85 -2.04 -9.37
C ALA A 175 10.62 -2.14 -10.28
N LEU A 176 10.17 -1.04 -10.87
CA LEU A 176 9.03 -1.04 -11.80
C LEU A 176 9.33 -1.86 -13.05
N TYR A 177 10.56 -1.84 -13.55
CA TYR A 177 10.98 -2.58 -14.75
C TYR A 177 11.53 -3.98 -14.44
N GLU A 178 12.26 -4.17 -13.35
CA GLU A 178 12.86 -5.48 -13.03
C GLU A 178 11.92 -6.37 -12.20
N ASP A 179 11.22 -5.78 -11.23
CA ASP A 179 10.34 -6.47 -10.27
C ASP A 179 8.89 -5.97 -10.36
N THR A 180 8.33 -5.88 -11.57
CA THR A 180 7.02 -5.28 -11.82
C THR A 180 5.91 -5.84 -10.94
N GLU A 181 5.89 -7.15 -10.72
CA GLU A 181 4.92 -7.84 -9.88
C GLU A 181 5.00 -7.42 -8.40
N LYS A 182 6.20 -7.14 -7.90
CA LYS A 182 6.41 -6.59 -6.56
C LYS A 182 5.73 -5.22 -6.45
N VAL A 183 6.01 -4.32 -7.39
CA VAL A 183 5.41 -2.97 -7.40
C VAL A 183 3.89 -3.04 -7.55
N ARG A 184 3.38 -3.92 -8.41
CA ARG A 184 1.94 -4.15 -8.61
C ARG A 184 1.27 -4.66 -7.34
N THR A 185 1.86 -5.64 -6.66
CA THR A 185 1.35 -6.18 -5.38
C THR A 185 1.29 -5.09 -4.31
N LEU A 186 2.38 -4.34 -4.14
CA LEU A 186 2.44 -3.22 -3.20
C LEU A 186 1.43 -2.13 -3.53
N THR A 187 1.21 -1.85 -4.82
CA THR A 187 0.21 -0.88 -5.27
C THR A 187 -1.21 -1.28 -4.88
N LEU A 188 -1.58 -2.55 -5.10
CA LEU A 188 -2.90 -3.07 -4.71
C LEU A 188 -3.12 -3.00 -3.19
N LEU A 189 -2.11 -3.37 -2.41
CA LEU A 189 -2.13 -3.27 -0.95
C LEU A 189 -2.23 -1.79 -0.49
N ALA A 190 -1.45 -0.90 -1.10
CA ALA A 190 -1.43 0.52 -0.78
C ALA A 190 -2.76 1.21 -1.13
N LEU A 191 -3.41 0.81 -2.23
CA LEU A 191 -4.73 1.31 -2.60
C LEU A 191 -5.79 0.85 -1.60
N SER A 192 -5.72 -0.41 -1.17
CA SER A 192 -6.59 -0.94 -0.10
C SER A 192 -6.38 -0.15 1.20
N ALA A 193 -5.13 0.07 1.60
CA ALA A 193 -4.77 0.82 2.80
C ALA A 193 -5.16 2.31 2.74
N ASN A 194 -5.23 2.92 1.55
CA ASN A 194 -5.60 4.32 1.33
C ASN A 194 -7.05 4.52 0.87
N SER A 195 -7.91 3.52 1.04
CA SER A 195 -9.37 3.71 0.94
C SER A 195 -9.96 4.34 2.20
#